data_AF-A0A8H3E0W3-F1
#
_entry.id   AF-A0A8H3E0W3-F1
#
_cell.length_a   1.000
_cell.length_b   1.000
_cell.length_c   1.000
_cell.angle_alpha   90.00
_cell.angle_beta   90.00
_cell.angle_gamma   90.00
#
_symmetry.space_group_name_H-M   'P 1'
#
loop_
_entity.id
_entity.type
_entity.pdbx_description
1 polymer ?
#
loop_
_entity_poly.entity_id
_entity_poly.type
_entity_poly.pdbx_seq_one_letter_code
_entity_poly.pdbx_strand_id
1 'polypeptide(L)'
;MSLATVSATLGWLRTPPFEIWGVSFPLMDLIGAFRLSIVLRQIKKLKGGGSSNTDTQVSPWINALVLFGGEAIMCSQLSLTPGFLTYPNVTLLFMGAQFIVNEIMLEPPPFRFAVELPLAVFDAFGRALLLCDFAPTLVSKHPDPVVANSPLALLITAEVLTNGGFFFVNLLNMLDPRGWRVDRTPPEALPWGWTAVDLWTAPVVTALWASLTHWRVSKLCRLIFISHSSFFPEPTVLGRYALELP
;
A
#
# COMPACT_ATOMS: atom_id res chain seq x y z
N MET A 1 25.25 0.46 13.91
CA MET A 1 25.26 -0.15 12.56
C MET A 1 24.75 0.92 11.60
N SER A 2 25.50 1.27 10.54
CA SER A 2 25.10 2.40 9.67
C SER A 2 23.97 1.97 8.71
N LEU A 3 23.07 2.89 8.36
CA LEU A 3 22.02 2.67 7.36
C LEU A 3 22.59 2.22 6.00
N ALA A 4 23.78 2.71 5.65
CA ALA A 4 24.50 2.30 4.45
C ALA A 4 24.93 0.82 4.51
N THR A 5 25.41 0.35 5.66
CA THR A 5 25.77 -1.05 5.86
C THR A 5 24.54 -1.95 5.76
N VAL A 6 23.42 -1.57 6.39
CA VAL A 6 22.15 -2.33 6.31
C VAL A 6 21.62 -2.35 4.87
N SER A 7 21.67 -1.23 4.15
CA SER A 7 21.27 -1.16 2.75
C SER A 7 22.14 -2.03 1.84
N ALA A 8 23.45 -2.07 2.07
CA ALA A 8 24.36 -2.93 1.31
C ALA A 8 24.10 -4.42 1.60
N THR A 9 23.87 -4.77 2.87
CA THR A 9 23.55 -6.15 3.28
C THR A 9 22.17 -6.61 2.77
N LEU A 10 21.22 -5.70 2.55
CA LEU A 10 19.90 -5.99 1.99
C LEU A 10 19.80 -5.77 0.48
N GLY A 11 20.89 -5.36 -0.19
CA GLY A 11 20.91 -5.08 -1.62
C GLY A 11 20.49 -6.28 -2.48
N TRP A 12 20.76 -7.50 -1.99
CA TRP A 12 20.36 -8.74 -2.66
C TRP A 12 18.84 -8.91 -2.79
N LEU A 13 18.03 -8.25 -1.95
CA LEU A 13 16.56 -8.25 -2.07
C LEU A 13 16.09 -7.47 -3.31
N ARG A 14 16.86 -6.47 -3.72
CA ARG A 14 16.57 -5.62 -4.90
C ARG A 14 17.26 -6.11 -6.17
N THR A 15 18.33 -6.89 -6.07
CA THR A 15 19.00 -7.45 -7.25
C THR A 15 18.19 -8.61 -7.84
N PRO A 16 17.93 -8.64 -9.16
CA PRO A 16 17.18 -9.72 -9.77
C PRO A 16 18.05 -10.99 -9.86
N PRO A 17 17.72 -12.08 -9.15
CA PRO A 17 18.53 -13.30 -9.16
C PRO A 17 18.45 -14.07 -10.49
N PHE A 18 17.47 -13.74 -11.34
CA PHE A 18 17.20 -14.40 -12.62
C PHE A 18 17.71 -13.60 -13.84
N GLU A 19 18.59 -12.61 -13.64
CA GLU A 19 19.25 -11.90 -14.77
C GLU A 19 19.97 -12.88 -15.72
N ILE A 20 20.48 -13.99 -15.18
CA ILE A 20 21.12 -15.07 -15.94
C ILE A 20 20.16 -15.69 -16.98
N TRP A 21 18.85 -15.62 -16.75
CA TRP A 21 17.81 -16.16 -17.64
C TRP A 21 17.09 -15.06 -18.43
N GLY A 22 17.61 -13.83 -18.43
CA GLY A 22 17.00 -12.68 -19.14
C GLY A 22 15.73 -12.14 -18.48
N VAL A 23 15.42 -12.58 -17.26
CA VAL A 23 14.23 -12.16 -16.50
C VAL A 23 14.67 -11.32 -15.31
N SER A 24 14.60 -9.99 -15.44
CA SER A 24 15.00 -9.05 -14.41
C SER A 24 13.83 -8.76 -13.45
N PHE A 25 13.39 -9.77 -12.69
CA PHE A 25 12.45 -9.55 -11.58
C PHE A 25 13.19 -9.59 -10.24
N PRO A 26 13.04 -8.57 -9.38
CA PRO A 26 13.59 -8.62 -8.04
C PRO A 26 12.91 -9.76 -7.28
N LEU A 27 13.66 -10.45 -6.42
CA LEU A 27 13.17 -11.61 -5.67
C LEU A 27 11.94 -11.24 -4.80
N MET A 28 11.90 -10.00 -4.32
CA MET A 28 10.78 -9.44 -3.56
C MET A 28 9.46 -9.47 -4.33
N ASP A 29 9.47 -9.11 -5.62
CA ASP A 29 8.25 -9.08 -6.44
C ASP A 29 7.78 -10.50 -6.74
N LEU A 30 8.71 -11.44 -6.93
CA LEU A 30 8.37 -12.85 -7.13
C LEU A 30 7.72 -13.45 -5.88
N ILE A 31 8.36 -13.29 -4.72
CA ILE A 31 7.83 -13.80 -3.44
C ILE A 31 6.49 -13.13 -3.11
N GLY A 32 6.41 -11.81 -3.31
CA GLY A 32 5.19 -11.03 -3.12
C GLY A 32 4.04 -11.51 -4.02
N ALA A 33 4.32 -11.78 -5.30
CA ALA A 33 3.33 -12.24 -6.26
C ALA A 33 2.72 -13.60 -5.87
N PHE A 34 3.56 -14.57 -5.48
CA PHE A 34 3.07 -15.87 -5.02
C PHE A 34 2.35 -15.77 -3.67
N ARG A 35 2.90 -15.01 -2.72
CA ARG A 35 2.27 -14.80 -1.40
C ARG A 35 0.88 -14.21 -1.55
N LEU A 36 0.74 -13.10 -2.28
CA LEU A 36 -0.54 -12.43 -2.46
C LEU A 36 -1.56 -13.38 -3.11
N SER A 37 -1.14 -14.13 -4.12
CA SER A 37 -2.00 -15.10 -4.81
C SER A 37 -2.52 -16.20 -3.88
N ILE A 38 -1.66 -16.72 -3.01
CA ILE A 38 -2.01 -17.74 -2.01
C ILE A 38 -2.97 -17.16 -0.97
N VAL A 39 -2.64 -15.98 -0.42
CA VAL A 39 -3.42 -15.33 0.64
C VAL A 39 -4.83 -14.99 0.17
N LEU A 40 -5.01 -14.49 -1.05
CA LEU A 40 -6.35 -14.20 -1.58
C LEU A 40 -7.23 -15.45 -1.64
N ARG A 41 -6.65 -16.61 -1.99
CA ARG A 41 -7.36 -17.89 -1.99
C ARG A 41 -7.67 -18.40 -0.59
N GLN A 42 -6.74 -18.23 0.35
CA GLN A 42 -6.97 -18.54 1.76
C GLN A 42 -8.14 -17.70 2.32
N ILE A 43 -8.19 -16.40 2.02
CA ILE A 43 -9.28 -15.50 2.43
C ILE A 43 -10.61 -15.95 1.79
N LYS A 44 -10.63 -16.26 0.48
CA LYS A 44 -11.85 -16.76 -0.20
C LYS A 44 -12.35 -18.06 0.44
N LYS A 45 -11.45 -19.00 0.79
CA LYS A 45 -11.79 -20.24 1.48
C LYS A 45 -12.37 -20.00 2.87
N LEU A 46 -11.81 -19.06 3.64
CA LEU A 46 -12.34 -18.68 4.96
C LEU A 46 -13.74 -18.06 4.83
N LYS A 47 -13.96 -17.16 3.86
CA LYS A 47 -15.29 -16.59 3.58
C LYS A 47 -16.31 -17.65 3.17
N GLY A 48 -15.88 -18.72 2.50
CA GLY A 48 -16.70 -19.88 2.16
C GLY A 48 -17.01 -20.84 3.32
N GLY A 49 -16.65 -20.50 4.56
CA GLY A 49 -16.92 -21.33 5.73
C GLY A 49 -16.04 -22.58 5.82
N GLY A 50 -14.90 -22.61 5.13
CA GLY A 50 -13.95 -23.73 5.17
C GLY A 50 -14.45 -25.01 4.52
N SER A 51 -15.56 -24.98 3.79
CA SER A 51 -16.09 -26.15 3.09
C SER A 51 -15.18 -26.53 1.92
N SER A 52 -14.87 -27.83 1.78
CA SER A 52 -13.96 -28.34 0.73
C SER A 52 -14.54 -28.21 -0.69
N ASN A 53 -15.84 -27.97 -0.83
CA ASN A 53 -16.54 -27.86 -2.12
C ASN A 53 -16.70 -26.42 -2.64
N THR A 54 -16.22 -25.42 -1.91
CA THR A 54 -16.34 -24.02 -2.36
C THR A 54 -15.23 -23.69 -3.36
N ASP A 55 -15.59 -23.07 -4.48
CA ASP A 55 -14.64 -22.57 -5.47
C ASP A 55 -13.63 -21.60 -4.82
N THR A 56 -12.38 -22.05 -4.70
CA THR A 56 -11.27 -21.29 -4.11
C THR A 56 -10.44 -20.55 -5.16
N GLN A 57 -10.83 -20.57 -6.44
CA GLN A 57 -10.10 -19.86 -7.49
C GLN A 57 -10.34 -18.36 -7.35
N VAL A 58 -9.27 -17.57 -7.51
CA VAL A 58 -9.36 -16.10 -7.46
C VAL A 58 -8.99 -15.57 -8.83
N SER A 59 -9.84 -14.70 -9.39
CA SER A 59 -9.58 -14.09 -10.69
C SER A 59 -8.26 -13.29 -10.67
N PRO A 60 -7.39 -13.41 -11.69
CA PRO A 60 -6.19 -12.58 -11.83
C PRO A 60 -6.47 -11.07 -11.76
N TRP A 61 -7.66 -10.64 -12.17
CA TRP A 61 -8.08 -9.24 -12.08
C TRP A 61 -8.24 -8.74 -10.65
N ILE A 62 -8.63 -9.60 -9.71
CA ILE A 62 -8.71 -9.25 -8.29
C ILE A 62 -7.31 -8.99 -7.75
N ASN A 63 -6.35 -9.85 -8.10
CA ASN A 63 -4.96 -9.67 -7.69
C ASN A 63 -4.37 -8.37 -8.28
N ALA A 64 -4.60 -8.10 -9.57
CA ALA A 64 -4.20 -6.86 -10.22
C ALA A 64 -4.85 -5.62 -9.55
N LEU A 65 -6.12 -5.70 -9.17
CA LEU A 65 -6.81 -4.62 -8.45
C LEU A 65 -6.20 -4.38 -7.06
N VAL A 66 -5.84 -5.44 -6.33
CA VAL A 66 -5.20 -5.30 -5.02
C VAL A 66 -3.85 -4.60 -5.15
N LEU A 67 -3.04 -4.99 -6.13
CA LEU A 67 -1.70 -4.44 -6.32
C LEU A 67 -1.72 -3.03 -6.88
N PHE A 68 -2.50 -2.78 -7.94
CA PHE A 68 -2.45 -1.53 -8.71
C PHE A 68 -3.62 -0.60 -8.45
N GLY A 69 -4.64 -1.02 -7.69
CA GLY A 69 -5.84 -0.21 -7.46
C GLY A 69 -5.53 1.13 -6.79
N GLY A 70 -4.65 1.12 -5.78
CA GLY A 70 -4.20 2.36 -5.14
C GLY A 70 -3.43 3.28 -6.08
N GLU A 71 -2.55 2.70 -6.91
CA GLU A 71 -1.79 3.46 -7.91
C GLU A 71 -2.70 4.06 -8.99
N ALA A 72 -3.66 3.29 -9.49
CA ALA A 72 -4.61 3.75 -10.50
C ALA A 72 -5.40 4.98 -10.01
N ILE A 73 -5.87 4.96 -8.75
CA ILE A 73 -6.54 6.10 -8.13
C ILE A 73 -5.59 7.29 -8.05
N MET A 74 -4.42 7.11 -7.44
CA MET A 74 -3.51 8.23 -7.19
C MET A 74 -2.95 8.85 -8.47
N CYS A 75 -2.58 8.03 -9.45
CA CYS A 75 -2.15 8.50 -10.76
C CYS A 75 -3.26 9.27 -11.48
N SER A 76 -4.53 8.84 -11.39
CA SER A 76 -5.65 9.61 -11.90
C SER A 76 -5.78 10.97 -11.20
N GLN A 77 -5.64 11.04 -9.88
CA GLN A 77 -5.74 12.30 -9.12
C GLN A 77 -4.55 13.24 -9.39
N LEU A 78 -3.36 12.69 -9.59
CA LEU A 78 -2.14 13.44 -9.88
C LEU A 78 -1.94 13.74 -11.38
N SER A 79 -2.86 13.30 -12.23
CA SER A 79 -2.76 13.39 -13.71
C SER A 79 -1.47 12.76 -14.27
N LEU A 80 -1.06 11.63 -13.67
CA LEU A 80 0.08 10.83 -14.09
C LEU A 80 -0.38 9.53 -14.74
N THR A 81 0.44 8.98 -15.62
CA THR A 81 0.20 7.64 -16.17
C THR A 81 0.60 6.58 -15.14
N PRO A 82 -0.28 5.61 -14.81
CA PRO A 82 0.09 4.49 -13.95
C PRO A 82 1.23 3.66 -14.52
N GLY A 83 2.16 3.25 -13.65
CA GLY A 83 3.36 2.48 -13.97
C GLY A 83 3.06 1.12 -14.60
N PHE A 84 1.95 0.48 -14.18
CA PHE A 84 1.52 -0.81 -14.74
C PHE A 84 1.13 -0.75 -16.22
N LEU A 85 0.79 0.44 -16.75
CA LEU A 85 0.54 0.65 -18.18
C LEU A 85 1.84 0.85 -18.97
N THR A 86 2.85 1.45 -18.34
CA THR A 86 4.14 1.72 -18.99
C THR A 86 5.09 0.52 -18.92
N TYR A 87 5.04 -0.25 -17.84
CA TYR A 87 5.91 -1.39 -17.57
C TYR A 87 5.05 -2.60 -17.15
N PRO A 88 4.44 -3.30 -18.12
CA PRO A 88 3.48 -4.38 -17.84
C PRO A 88 4.13 -5.64 -17.27
N ASN A 89 5.46 -5.72 -17.22
CA ASN A 89 6.18 -6.92 -16.77
C ASN A 89 5.80 -7.32 -15.34
N VAL A 90 5.69 -6.35 -14.43
CA VAL A 90 5.28 -6.60 -13.03
C VAL A 90 3.81 -7.04 -12.99
N THR A 91 2.95 -6.41 -13.78
CA THR A 91 1.54 -6.81 -13.91
C THR A 91 1.40 -8.25 -14.37
N LEU A 92 2.15 -8.63 -15.40
CA LEU A 92 2.18 -9.99 -15.94
C LEU A 92 2.73 -10.98 -14.93
N LEU A 93 3.73 -10.60 -14.13
CA LEU A 93 4.26 -11.44 -13.06
C LEU A 93 3.18 -11.78 -12.02
N PHE A 94 2.45 -10.78 -11.53
CA PHE A 94 1.41 -10.99 -10.51
C PHE A 94 0.19 -11.73 -11.06
N MET A 95 -0.27 -11.39 -12.28
CA MET A 95 -1.35 -12.11 -12.94
C MET A 95 -0.96 -13.57 -13.26
N GLY A 96 0.27 -13.78 -13.72
CA GLY A 96 0.84 -15.10 -14.01
C GLY A 96 0.98 -15.94 -12.75
N ALA A 97 1.47 -15.36 -11.65
CA ALA A 97 1.53 -16.04 -10.36
C ALA A 97 0.14 -16.46 -9.87
N GLN A 98 -0.88 -15.59 -10.01
CA GLN A 98 -2.26 -15.95 -9.67
C GLN A 98 -2.77 -17.12 -10.50
N PHE A 99 -2.53 -17.08 -11.81
CA PHE A 99 -2.92 -18.15 -12.72
C PHE A 99 -2.24 -19.47 -12.35
N ILE A 100 -0.92 -19.46 -12.17
CA ILE A 100 -0.13 -20.63 -11.76
C ILE A 100 -0.64 -21.19 -10.44
N VAL A 101 -0.90 -20.35 -9.44
CA VAL A 101 -1.41 -20.78 -8.14
C VAL A 101 -2.81 -21.40 -8.27
N ASN A 102 -3.69 -20.84 -9.11
CA ASN A 102 -5.02 -21.41 -9.34
C ASN A 102 -4.98 -22.78 -10.00
N GLU A 103 -4.07 -23.00 -10.96
CA GLU A 103 -3.98 -24.25 -11.73
C GLU A 103 -3.19 -25.34 -10.98
N ILE A 104 -2.06 -24.98 -10.36
CA ILE A 104 -1.17 -25.96 -9.72
C ILE A 104 -1.67 -26.33 -8.32
N MET A 105 -2.14 -25.36 -7.54
CA MET A 105 -2.56 -25.62 -6.16
C MET A 105 -4.07 -25.92 -6.13
N LEU A 106 -4.42 -27.20 -6.08
CA LEU A 106 -5.82 -27.64 -5.96
C LEU A 106 -6.51 -27.05 -4.72
N GLU A 107 -5.80 -27.01 -3.59
CA GLU A 107 -6.31 -26.47 -2.33
C GLU A 107 -5.32 -25.47 -1.71
N PRO A 108 -5.78 -24.29 -1.24
CA PRO A 108 -4.88 -23.35 -0.61
C PRO A 108 -4.39 -23.89 0.75
N PRO A 109 -3.10 -23.70 1.08
CA PRO A 109 -2.53 -24.18 2.32
C PRO A 109 -3.22 -23.51 3.53
N PRO A 110 -3.37 -24.21 4.66
CA PRO A 110 -3.95 -23.62 5.87
C PRO A 110 -3.03 -22.54 6.44
N PHE A 111 -3.59 -21.53 7.09
CA PHE A 111 -2.83 -20.52 7.82
C PHE A 111 -1.98 -21.19 8.91
N ARG A 112 -0.65 -21.09 8.80
CA ARG A 112 0.31 -21.64 9.76
C ARG A 112 1.30 -20.55 10.14
N PHE A 113 1.33 -20.20 11.43
CA PHE A 113 2.18 -19.11 11.94
C PHE A 113 3.65 -19.21 11.51
N ALA A 114 4.22 -20.41 11.52
CA ALA A 114 5.62 -20.64 11.15
C ALA A 114 5.97 -20.26 9.70
N VAL A 115 4.99 -20.30 8.79
CA VAL A 115 5.18 -19.96 7.36
C VAL A 115 4.71 -18.53 7.09
N GLU A 116 3.61 -18.12 7.72
CA GLU A 116 3.03 -16.79 7.53
C GLU A 116 3.91 -15.68 8.12
N LEU A 117 4.59 -15.93 9.24
CA LEU A 117 5.45 -14.94 9.90
C LEU A 117 6.63 -14.48 9.02
N PRO A 118 7.49 -15.37 8.49
CA PRO A 118 8.57 -14.93 7.62
C PRO A 118 8.05 -14.30 6.32
N LEU A 119 6.94 -14.80 5.75
CA LEU A 119 6.32 -14.21 4.58
C LEU A 119 5.76 -12.81 4.86
N ALA A 120 5.21 -12.56 6.05
CA ALA A 120 4.76 -11.25 6.48
C ALA A 120 5.90 -10.24 6.62
N VAL A 121 7.11 -10.69 7.00
CA VAL A 121 8.30 -9.83 7.00
C VAL A 121 8.65 -9.36 5.58
N PHE A 122 8.65 -10.26 4.60
CA PHE A 122 8.88 -9.88 3.20
C PHE A 122 7.81 -8.92 2.68
N ASP A 123 6.54 -9.15 3.02
CA ASP A 123 5.47 -8.21 2.67
C ASP A 123 5.64 -6.84 3.32
N ALA A 124 6.03 -6.79 4.59
CA ALA A 124 6.31 -5.55 5.28
C ALA A 124 7.45 -4.78 4.59
N PHE A 125 8.48 -5.46 4.10
CA PHE A 125 9.54 -4.83 3.30
C PHE A 125 9.00 -4.30 1.96
N GLY A 126 8.19 -5.08 1.23
CA GLY A 126 7.57 -4.63 -0.02
C GLY A 126 6.70 -3.39 0.18
N ARG A 127 5.87 -3.39 1.23
CA ARG A 127 5.06 -2.23 1.64
C ARG A 127 5.92 -1.04 2.05
N ALA A 128 7.01 -1.25 2.78
CA ALA A 128 7.92 -0.18 3.16
C ALA A 128 8.60 0.46 1.93
N LEU A 129 8.97 -0.33 0.91
CA LEU A 129 9.50 0.20 -0.35
C LEU A 129 8.45 1.04 -1.08
N LEU A 130 7.21 0.57 -1.14
CA LEU A 130 6.11 1.33 -1.74
C LEU A 130 5.84 2.65 -1.01
N LEU A 131 5.88 2.65 0.33
CA LEU A 131 5.61 3.82 1.17
C LEU A 131 6.75 4.84 1.22
N CYS A 132 8.00 4.37 1.20
CA CYS A 132 9.20 5.19 1.42
C CYS A 132 9.96 5.51 0.14
N ASP A 133 9.67 4.86 -0.99
CA ASP A 133 10.37 5.10 -2.26
C ASP A 133 9.39 5.51 -3.35
N PHE A 134 8.34 4.70 -3.55
CA PHE A 134 7.38 4.91 -4.62
C PHE A 134 6.41 6.07 -4.37
N ALA A 135 5.66 6.06 -3.27
CA ALA A 135 4.71 7.12 -2.92
C ALA A 135 5.35 8.53 -2.92
N PRO A 136 6.54 8.71 -2.31
CA PRO A 136 7.22 10.00 -2.28
C PRO A 136 7.65 10.45 -3.69
N THR A 137 8.19 9.53 -4.50
CA THR A 137 8.52 9.79 -5.91
C THR A 137 7.28 10.17 -6.72
N LEU A 138 6.15 9.52 -6.50
CA LEU A 138 4.90 9.80 -7.21
C LEU A 138 4.41 11.22 -6.95
N VAL A 139 4.34 11.65 -5.68
CA VAL A 139 3.93 13.01 -5.31
C VAL A 139 4.92 14.04 -5.86
N SER A 140 6.21 13.72 -5.85
CA SER A 140 7.25 14.65 -6.30
C SER A 140 7.19 15.03 -7.79
N LYS A 141 6.55 14.19 -8.62
CA LYS A 141 6.37 14.41 -10.06
C LYS A 141 5.22 15.35 -10.38
N HIS A 142 4.42 15.76 -9.40
CA HIS A 142 3.30 16.66 -9.63
C HIS A 142 3.79 18.02 -10.13
N PRO A 143 3.17 18.62 -11.17
CA PRO A 143 3.63 19.87 -11.77
C PRO A 143 3.52 21.07 -10.83
N ASP A 144 2.51 21.08 -9.96
CA ASP A 144 2.35 22.12 -8.94
C ASP A 144 3.31 21.89 -7.76
N PRO A 145 4.25 22.82 -7.47
CA PRO A 145 5.15 22.72 -6.33
C PRO A 145 4.44 22.74 -4.97
N VAL A 146 3.23 23.28 -4.86
CA VAL A 146 2.45 23.27 -3.60
C VAL A 146 2.07 21.83 -3.25
N VAL A 147 1.58 21.07 -4.23
CA VAL A 147 1.21 19.65 -4.06
C VAL A 147 2.47 18.78 -3.93
N ALA A 148 3.46 18.99 -4.80
CA ALA A 148 4.68 18.18 -4.81
C ALA A 148 5.47 18.27 -3.48
N ASN A 149 5.34 19.38 -2.75
CA ASN A 149 5.98 19.58 -1.45
C ASN A 149 5.01 19.44 -0.26
N SER A 150 3.76 19.02 -0.48
CA SER A 150 2.76 18.93 0.57
C SER A 150 2.92 17.63 1.38
N PRO A 151 3.16 17.72 2.70
CA PRO A 151 3.17 16.54 3.57
C PRO A 151 1.84 15.80 3.56
N LEU A 152 0.73 16.54 3.49
CA LEU A 152 -0.60 15.94 3.49
C LEU A 152 -0.86 15.18 2.18
N ALA A 153 -0.40 15.70 1.04
CA ALA A 153 -0.46 14.97 -0.22
C ALA A 153 0.34 13.66 -0.14
N LEU A 154 1.52 13.67 0.50
CA LEU A 154 2.32 12.48 0.73
C LEU A 154 1.59 11.44 1.60
N LEU A 155 0.99 11.85 2.72
CA LEU A 155 0.27 10.94 3.61
C LEU A 155 -0.98 10.34 2.96
N ILE A 156 -1.77 11.15 2.23
CA ILE A 156 -2.92 10.65 1.47
C ILE A 156 -2.47 9.68 0.38
N THR A 157 -1.39 10.01 -0.33
CA THR A 157 -0.87 9.14 -1.40
C THR A 157 -0.42 7.79 -0.84
N ALA A 158 0.29 7.79 0.29
CA ALA A 158 0.71 6.58 0.99
C ALA A 158 -0.47 5.70 1.41
N GLU A 159 -1.50 6.31 1.99
CA GLU A 159 -2.72 5.62 2.42
C GLU A 159 -3.46 4.97 1.25
N VAL A 160 -3.73 5.75 0.20
CA VAL A 160 -4.46 5.26 -0.97
C VAL A 160 -3.67 4.20 -1.73
N LEU A 161 -2.35 4.36 -1.86
CA LEU A 161 -1.49 3.39 -2.55
C LEU A 161 -1.49 2.02 -1.87
N THR A 162 -1.48 1.97 -0.54
CA THR A 162 -1.41 0.71 0.21
C THR A 162 -2.76 0.04 0.41
N ASN A 163 -3.83 0.82 0.59
CA ASN A 163 -5.13 0.30 1.03
C ASN A 163 -6.22 0.39 -0.03
N GLY A 164 -6.04 1.21 -1.08
CA GLY A 164 -7.07 1.45 -2.10
C GLY A 164 -7.52 0.19 -2.84
N GLY A 165 -6.61 -0.73 -3.13
CA GLY A 165 -6.96 -2.00 -3.78
C GLY A 165 -7.87 -2.88 -2.92
N PHE A 166 -7.49 -3.11 -1.66
CA PHE A 166 -8.30 -3.90 -0.72
C PHE A 166 -9.64 -3.25 -0.40
N PHE A 167 -9.69 -1.92 -0.33
CA PHE A 167 -10.94 -1.18 -0.16
C PHE A 167 -11.96 -1.53 -1.26
N PHE A 168 -11.55 -1.54 -2.53
CA PHE A 168 -12.44 -1.94 -3.62
C PHE A 168 -12.80 -3.42 -3.61
N VAL A 169 -11.85 -4.30 -3.28
CA VAL A 169 -12.12 -5.73 -3.12
C VAL A 169 -13.20 -5.99 -2.07
N ASN A 170 -13.16 -5.25 -0.96
CA ASN A 170 -14.14 -5.34 0.11
C ASN A 170 -15.48 -4.68 -0.29
N LEU A 171 -15.45 -3.51 -0.92
CA LEU A 171 -16.64 -2.79 -1.39
C LEU A 171 -17.46 -3.60 -2.41
N LEU A 172 -16.79 -4.29 -3.33
CA LEU A 172 -17.41 -5.12 -4.37
C LEU A 172 -17.57 -6.59 -3.94
N ASN A 173 -17.19 -6.92 -2.70
CA ASN A 173 -17.17 -8.26 -2.12
C ASN A 173 -16.59 -9.33 -3.08
N MET A 174 -15.46 -9.01 -3.74
CA MET A 174 -14.96 -9.79 -4.88
C MET A 174 -14.43 -11.18 -4.49
N LEU A 175 -14.16 -11.38 -3.20
CA LEU A 175 -13.70 -12.65 -2.62
C LEU A 175 -14.86 -13.50 -2.06
N ASP A 176 -16.11 -13.16 -2.32
CA ASP A 176 -17.25 -14.00 -1.95
C ASP A 176 -17.37 -15.19 -2.94
N PRO A 177 -17.51 -16.44 -2.45
CA PRO A 177 -17.79 -17.58 -3.31
C PRO A 177 -19.07 -17.48 -4.13
N ARG A 178 -20.01 -16.61 -3.74
CA ARG A 178 -21.29 -16.38 -4.43
C ARG A 178 -21.20 -15.35 -5.57
N GLY A 179 -20.01 -14.81 -5.83
CA GLY A 179 -19.77 -13.81 -6.87
C GLY A 179 -19.70 -12.36 -6.33
N TRP A 180 -19.41 -11.42 -7.22
CA TRP A 180 -19.20 -10.01 -6.88
C TRP A 180 -20.52 -9.30 -6.62
N ARG A 181 -20.63 -8.61 -5.48
CA ARG A 181 -21.88 -7.96 -5.05
C ARG A 181 -21.55 -6.71 -4.25
N VAL A 182 -22.34 -5.67 -4.45
CA VAL A 182 -22.32 -4.46 -3.63
C VAL A 182 -23.47 -4.55 -2.63
N ASP A 183 -23.35 -5.48 -1.68
CA ASP A 183 -24.42 -5.78 -0.72
C ASP A 183 -24.07 -5.41 0.74
N ARG A 184 -22.82 -5.02 1.01
CA ARG A 184 -22.35 -4.64 2.34
C ARG A 184 -21.43 -3.44 2.30
N THR A 185 -21.55 -2.60 3.32
CA THR A 185 -20.56 -1.56 3.62
C THR A 185 -19.21 -2.23 3.90
N PRO A 186 -18.11 -1.76 3.28
CA PRO A 186 -16.80 -2.34 3.50
C PRO A 186 -16.41 -2.20 4.99
N PRO A 187 -15.69 -3.18 5.58
CA PRO A 187 -15.31 -3.16 7.00
C PRO A 187 -14.62 -1.86 7.44
N GLU A 188 -13.85 -1.26 6.54
CA GLU A 188 -13.12 -0.02 6.75
C GLU A 188 -14.04 1.19 6.95
N ALA A 189 -15.25 1.17 6.39
CA ALA A 189 -16.26 2.23 6.50
C ALA A 189 -17.30 1.98 7.61
N LEU A 190 -17.25 0.81 8.27
CA LEU A 190 -18.10 0.53 9.42
C LEU A 190 -17.59 1.25 10.69
N PRO A 191 -18.43 1.42 11.74
CA PRO A 191 -17.97 1.89 13.03
C PRO A 191 -16.79 1.06 13.52
N TRP A 192 -15.70 1.72 13.95
CA TRP A 192 -14.41 1.12 14.32
C TRP A 192 -13.58 0.54 13.16
N GLY A 193 -14.00 0.66 11.90
CA GLY A 193 -13.22 0.25 10.74
C GLY A 193 -11.84 0.92 10.66
N TRP A 194 -11.75 2.16 11.15
CA TRP A 194 -10.50 2.92 11.26
C TRP A 194 -9.46 2.29 12.18
N THR A 195 -9.85 1.35 13.05
CA THR A 195 -8.90 0.64 13.93
C THR A 195 -8.10 -0.43 13.20
N ALA A 196 -8.46 -0.75 11.95
CA ALA A 196 -7.70 -1.65 11.10
C ALA A 196 -6.24 -1.16 10.98
N VAL A 197 -5.31 -2.02 11.39
CA VAL A 197 -3.88 -1.69 11.47
C VAL A 197 -3.34 -1.21 10.12
N ASP A 198 -3.75 -1.84 9.03
CA ASP A 198 -3.33 -1.47 7.68
C ASP A 198 -3.71 -0.02 7.31
N LEU A 199 -4.82 0.52 7.84
CA LEU A 199 -5.36 1.84 7.50
C LEU A 199 -4.60 3.02 8.15
N TRP A 200 -3.93 2.82 9.27
CA TRP A 200 -3.18 3.91 9.92
C TRP A 200 -1.68 3.67 9.92
N THR A 201 -1.23 2.42 9.74
CA THR A 201 0.21 2.12 9.67
C THR A 201 0.88 2.75 8.47
N ALA A 202 0.22 2.78 7.30
CA ALA A 202 0.76 3.39 6.09
C ALA A 202 1.16 4.87 6.29
N PRO A 203 0.25 5.78 6.69
CA PRO A 203 0.60 7.18 6.89
C PRO A 203 1.55 7.38 8.07
N VAL A 204 1.47 6.56 9.13
CA VAL A 204 2.40 6.65 10.27
C VAL A 204 3.83 6.30 9.85
N VAL A 205 4.03 5.21 9.11
CA VAL A 205 5.35 4.80 8.62
C VAL A 205 5.90 5.84 7.65
N THR A 206 5.09 6.33 6.72
CA THR A 206 5.51 7.40 5.79
C THR A 206 5.84 8.70 6.51
N ALA A 207 5.06 9.10 7.51
CA ALA A 207 5.33 10.30 8.32
C ALA A 207 6.64 10.18 9.09
N LEU A 208 6.87 9.02 9.72
CA LEU A 208 8.11 8.74 10.45
C LEU A 208 9.31 8.78 9.51
N TRP A 209 9.22 8.10 8.38
CA TRP A 209 10.28 8.10 7.36
C TRP A 209 10.54 9.50 6.81
N ALA A 210 9.50 10.26 6.47
CA ALA A 210 9.62 11.62 5.95
C ALA A 210 10.28 12.57 6.97
N SER A 211 9.98 12.37 8.27
CA SER A 211 10.59 13.12 9.36
C SER A 211 12.08 12.80 9.52
N LEU A 212 12.44 11.51 9.49
CA LEU A 212 13.82 11.05 9.65
C LEU A 212 14.72 11.38 8.47
N THR A 213 14.17 11.37 7.25
CA THR A 213 14.92 11.67 6.02
C THR A 213 14.91 13.14 5.65
N HIS A 214 14.29 13.99 6.47
CA HIS A 214 14.14 15.40 6.16
C HIS A 214 13.53 15.60 4.75
N TRP A 215 12.53 14.78 4.43
CA TRP A 215 11.84 14.84 3.15
C TRP A 215 11.25 16.25 2.96
N ARG A 216 11.94 17.05 2.14
CA ARG A 216 11.55 18.42 1.77
C ARG A 216 11.26 19.28 3.01
N VAL A 217 12.23 19.34 3.94
CA VAL A 217 12.20 20.15 5.17
C VAL A 217 11.93 21.62 4.85
N SER A 218 10.66 21.98 4.92
CA SER A 218 10.23 23.34 5.19
C SER A 218 8.86 23.38 5.89
N LYS A 219 8.05 22.31 5.83
CA LYS A 219 6.64 22.37 6.28
C LYS A 219 6.14 21.23 7.19
N LEU A 220 6.84 20.10 7.29
CA LEU A 220 6.39 18.95 8.11
C LEU A 220 6.28 19.28 9.61
N CYS A 221 7.20 20.08 10.15
CA CYS A 221 7.16 20.51 11.57
C CYS A 221 5.95 21.39 11.93
N ARG A 222 5.26 22.03 10.98
CA ARG A 222 4.05 22.82 11.31
C ARG A 222 2.80 21.97 11.43
N LEU A 223 2.69 20.85 10.70
CA LEU A 223 1.46 20.04 10.72
C LEU A 223 1.31 19.24 12.03
N ILE A 224 2.43 18.73 12.57
CA ILE A 224 2.44 18.00 13.85
C ILE A 224 2.08 18.94 15.02
N PHE A 225 2.46 20.22 14.95
CA PHE A 225 2.08 21.22 15.95
C PHE A 225 0.62 21.69 15.83
N ILE A 226 0.06 21.77 14.63
CA ILE A 226 -1.35 22.21 14.43
C ILE A 226 -2.35 21.12 14.86
N SER A 227 -1.99 19.83 14.77
CA SER A 227 -2.84 18.75 15.26
C SER A 227 -2.94 18.71 16.80
N HIS A 228 -2.00 19.32 17.53
CA HIS A 228 -2.08 19.43 18.99
C HIS A 228 -2.76 20.72 19.47
N SER A 229 -2.77 21.79 18.68
CA SER A 229 -3.48 23.03 19.04
C SER A 229 -4.99 23.02 18.75
N SER A 230 -5.51 21.94 18.15
CA SER A 230 -6.95 21.81 17.84
C SER A 230 -7.76 21.14 18.97
N PHE A 231 -7.10 20.71 20.06
CA PHE A 231 -7.74 19.91 21.13
C PHE A 231 -7.90 20.65 22.47
N PHE A 232 -7.46 21.91 22.56
CA PHE A 232 -7.74 22.79 23.71
C PHE A 232 -8.23 24.15 23.18
N PRO A 233 -9.50 24.53 23.41
CA PRO A 233 -9.92 25.89 23.19
C PRO A 233 -9.44 26.73 24.39
N GLU A 234 -8.56 27.69 24.16
CA GLU A 234 -8.41 28.81 25.09
C GLU A 234 -8.75 30.14 24.41
N PRO A 235 -9.21 31.11 25.22
CA PRO A 235 -10.23 32.05 24.78
C PRO A 235 -9.66 33.24 24.02
N THR A 236 -10.49 33.75 23.12
CA THR A 236 -10.46 35.09 22.54
C THR A 236 -9.96 36.16 23.51
N VAL A 237 -8.90 36.89 23.12
CA VAL A 237 -8.75 38.31 23.46
C VAL A 237 -8.31 39.08 22.21
N LEU A 238 -9.15 40.05 21.87
CA LEU A 238 -8.98 41.09 20.86
C LEU A 238 -7.66 41.86 21.02
N GLY A 239 -7.11 42.27 19.87
CA GLY A 239 -6.55 43.62 19.72
C GLY A 239 -5.04 43.69 19.53
N ARG A 240 -4.60 44.06 18.31
CA ARG A 240 -4.29 45.45 17.97
C ARG A 240 -3.72 45.52 16.55
N TYR A 241 -4.40 46.30 15.73
CA TYR A 241 -3.84 46.99 14.58
C TYR A 241 -2.71 47.94 15.03
N ALA A 242 -1.88 48.31 14.05
CA ALA A 242 -0.99 49.47 14.01
C ALA A 242 0.38 49.36 14.70
N LEU A 243 1.43 49.23 13.88
CA LEU A 243 2.39 50.31 13.63
C LEU A 243 3.45 49.86 12.62
N GLU A 244 3.20 50.17 11.34
CA GLU A 244 4.19 50.81 10.47
C GLU A 244 4.51 52.17 11.14
N LEU A 245 5.73 52.56 11.46
CA LEU A 245 6.90 52.93 10.65
C LEU A 245 8.05 53.22 11.67
N PRO A 246 9.29 53.55 11.24
CA PRO A 246 10.13 54.44 12.04
C PRO A 246 9.44 55.79 12.34
#